data_AF-C2EU71-F1
#
_entry.id   AF-C2EU71-F1
#
_cell.length_a   1.000
_cell.length_b   1.000
_cell.length_c   1.000
_cell.angle_alpha   90.00
_cell.angle_beta   90.00
_cell.angle_gamma   90.00
#
_symmetry.space_group_name_H-M   'P 1'
#
loop_
_entity.id
_entity.type
_entity.pdbx_description
1 polymer ?
#
loop_
_entity_poly.entity_id
_entity_poly.type
_entity_poly.pdbx_seq_one_letter_code
_entity_poly.pdbx_strand_id
1 'polypeptide(L)' 'MRIDIKHYLAVHNLTIYQVSKRSGYGYTTLHKSFSKPQSSATPLNLRDLDALAQAQHKKMWEVLKELEENYLE' A
#
# COMPACT_ATOMS: atom_id res chain seq x y z
N MET A 1 12.81 7.59 -6.35
CA MET A 1 11.79 6.55 -6.49
C MET A 1 10.60 6.95 -5.64
N ARG A 2 9.50 7.34 -6.28
CA ARG A 2 8.25 7.72 -5.61
C ARG A 2 7.17 6.71 -6.00
N ILE A 3 6.37 6.26 -5.04
CA ILE A 3 5.28 5.31 -5.30
C ILE A 3 3.95 6.04 -5.16
N ASP A 4 3.12 6.03 -6.21
CA ASP A 4 1.76 6.58 -6.14
C ASP A 4 0.78 5.56 -5.52
N ILE A 5 0.85 5.47 -4.19
CA ILE A 5 -0.01 4.58 -3.41
C ILE A 5 -1.49 4.98 -3.49
N LYS A 6 -1.80 6.25 -3.76
CA LYS A 6 -3.19 6.71 -3.83
C LYS A 6 -3.84 6.22 -5.11
N HIS A 7 -3.13 6.29 -6.22
CA HIS A 7 -3.57 5.73 -7.48
C HIS A 7 -3.73 4.21 -7.39
N TYR A 8 -2.76 3.50 -6.78
CA TYR A 8 -2.87 2.07 -6.52
C TYR A 8 -4.17 1.71 -5.79
N LEU A 9 -4.45 2.37 -4.66
CA LEU A 9 -5.65 2.14 -3.89
C LEU A 9 -6.94 2.40 -4.70
N ALA A 10 -6.96 3.46 -5.52
CA ALA A 10 -8.10 3.81 -6.36
C ALA A 10 -8.40 2.73 -7.42
N VAL A 11 -7.38 2.26 -8.15
CA VAL A 11 -7.53 1.23 -9.20
C VAL A 11 -8.03 -0.10 -8.63
N HIS A 12 -7.56 -0.46 -7.43
CA HIS A 12 -7.97 -1.70 -6.75
C HIS A 12 -9.28 -1.57 -5.96
N ASN A 13 -9.99 -0.44 -6.04
CA ASN A 13 -11.20 -0.15 -5.26
C ASN A 13 -10.98 -0.36 -3.74
N LEU A 14 -9.80 0.02 -3.26
CA LEU A 14 -9.39 -0.07 -1.86
C LEU A 14 -9.40 1.32 -1.22
N THR A 15 -9.95 1.39 -0.02
CA THR A 15 -9.77 2.49 0.92
C THR A 15 -8.80 2.06 2.02
N ILE A 16 -8.13 3.02 2.66
CA ILE A 16 -7.28 2.76 3.84
C ILE A 16 -8.05 1.98 4.91
N TYR A 17 -9.35 2.26 5.07
CA TYR A 17 -10.23 1.54 5.97
C TYR A 17 -10.40 0.06 5.57
N GLN A 18 -10.66 -0.23 4.29
CA GLN A 18 -10.77 -1.62 3.82
C GLN A 18 -9.45 -2.37 3.97
N VAL A 19 -8.32 -1.74 3.66
CA VAL A 19 -6.99 -2.35 3.85
C VAL A 19 -6.79 -2.68 5.33
N SER A 20 -7.07 -1.73 6.24
CA SER A 20 -7.00 -1.96 7.68
C SER A 20 -7.87 -3.12 8.14
N LYS A 21 -9.15 -3.11 7.74
CA LYS A 21 -10.13 -4.12 8.17
C LYS A 21 -9.80 -5.52 7.68
N ARG A 22 -9.24 -5.65 6.48
CA ARG A 22 -8.94 -6.95 5.87
C ARG A 22 -7.57 -7.50 6.26
N SER A 23 -6.58 -6.63 6.51
CA SER A 23 -5.22 -7.05 6.87
C SER A 23 -4.98 -7.24 8.36
N GLY A 24 -5.88 -6.74 9.22
CA GLY A 24 -5.70 -6.78 10.67
C GLY A 24 -4.77 -5.69 11.23
N TYR A 25 -4.19 -4.84 10.38
CA TYR A 25 -3.42 -3.68 10.81
C TYR A 25 -4.31 -2.49 11.18
N GLY A 26 -3.92 -1.74 12.22
CA GLY A 26 -4.69 -0.60 12.71
C GLY A 26 -4.83 0.54 11.69
N TYR A 27 -6.02 1.14 11.62
CA TYR A 27 -6.34 2.19 10.66
C TYR A 27 -5.41 3.40 10.77
N THR A 28 -5.14 3.89 11.98
CA THR A 28 -4.29 5.06 12.19
C THR A 28 -2.85 4.83 11.73
N THR A 29 -2.37 3.59 11.86
CA THR A 29 -1.05 3.17 11.38
C THR A 29 -0.97 3.25 9.86
N LEU A 30 -1.91 2.63 9.15
CA LEU A 30 -1.96 2.65 7.69
C LEU A 30 -2.26 4.05 7.15
N HIS A 31 -3.10 4.83 7.83
CA HIS A 31 -3.39 6.21 7.46
C HIS A 31 -2.14 7.07 7.49
N LYS A 32 -1.30 6.96 8.54
CA LYS A 32 -0.02 7.69 8.63
C LYS A 32 0.94 7.30 7.50
N SER A 33 0.97 6.03 7.12
CA SER A 33 1.80 5.54 6.01
C SER A 33 1.31 6.05 4.66
N PHE A 34 0.05 5.76 4.31
CA PHE A 34 -0.49 6.02 2.97
C PHE A 34 -0.82 7.48 2.69
N SER A 35 -0.92 8.32 3.73
CA SER A 35 -1.17 9.76 3.56
C SER A 35 0.07 10.54 3.11
N LYS A 36 1.27 10.01 3.36
CA LYS A 36 2.52 10.67 2.97
C LYS A 36 2.91 10.26 1.55
N PRO A 37 3.50 11.17 0.75
CA PRO A 37 4.18 10.79 -0.48
C PRO A 37 5.23 9.73 -0.15
N GLN A 38 5.17 8.59 -0.83
CA GLN A 38 6.20 7.57 -0.68
C GLN A 38 7.43 8.06 -1.41
N SER A 39 8.53 8.24 -0.70
CA SER A 39 9.78 8.76 -1.24
C SER A 39 10.95 8.01 -0.61
N SER A 40 12.19 8.27 -1.05
CA SER A 40 13.35 7.68 -0.39
C SER A 40 13.45 8.04 1.11
N ALA A 41 12.87 9.16 1.55
CA ALA A 41 12.83 9.56 2.95
C ALA A 41 11.64 8.95 3.74
N THR A 42 10.60 8.49 3.02
CA THR A 42 9.39 7.86 3.56
C THR A 42 9.03 6.66 2.68
N PRO A 43 9.81 5.56 2.74
CA PRO A 43 9.58 4.41 1.89
C PRO A 43 8.36 3.62 2.35
N LEU A 44 7.71 2.96 1.39
CA LEU A 44 6.73 1.93 1.68
C LEU A 44 7.44 0.80 2.43
N ASN A 45 6.99 0.51 3.65
CA ASN A 45 7.62 -0.51 4.50
C ASN A 45 6.97 -1.90 4.30
N LEU A 46 7.64 -2.95 4.78
CA LEU A 46 7.16 -4.33 4.64
C LEU A 46 5.76 -4.56 5.23
N ARG A 47 5.42 -3.84 6.31
CA ARG A 47 4.07 -3.90 6.91
C ARG A 47 3.03 -3.34 5.96
N ASP A 48 3.30 -2.22 5.31
CA ASP A 48 2.39 -1.61 4.35
C ASP A 48 2.19 -2.52 3.13
N LEU A 49 3.26 -3.18 2.68
CA LEU A 49 3.21 -4.17 1.60
C LEU A 49 2.41 -5.41 2.00
N ASP A 50 2.62 -5.95 3.20
CA ASP A 50 1.82 -7.07 3.72
C ASP A 50 0.35 -6.67 3.89
N ALA A 51 0.07 -5.47 4.40
CA ALA A 51 -1.30 -4.98 4.56
C ALA A 51 -2.06 -4.97 3.23
N LEU A 52 -1.42 -4.50 2.16
CA LEU A 52 -2.01 -4.50 0.82
C LEU A 52 -2.18 -5.92 0.26
N ALA A 53 -1.22 -6.80 0.54
CA ALA A 53 -1.26 -8.20 0.10
C ALA A 53 -2.41 -8.96 0.77
N GLN A 54 -2.51 -8.90 2.10
CA GLN A 54 -3.60 -9.52 2.87
C GLN A 54 -4.97 -8.97 2.44
N ALA A 55 -5.09 -7.66 2.20
CA ALA A 55 -6.35 -7.04 1.82
C ALA A 55 -6.88 -7.45 0.43
N GLN A 56 -6.00 -8.03 -0.39
CA GLN A 56 -6.28 -8.47 -1.76
C GLN A 56 -6.14 -9.98 -1.95
N HIS A 57 -5.81 -10.73 -0.90
CA HIS A 57 -5.48 -12.16 -0.98
C HIS A 57 -4.34 -12.46 -1.99
N LYS A 58 -3.36 -11.55 -2.06
CA LYS A 58 -2.15 -11.67 -2.89
C LYS A 58 -0.95 -12.00 -2.01
N LYS A 59 0.14 -12.44 -2.63
CA LYS A 59 1.47 -12.49 -2.00
C LYS A 59 2.11 -11.10 -2.04
N MET A 60 2.95 -10.78 -1.04
CA MET A 60 3.65 -9.49 -0.97
C MET A 60 4.46 -9.15 -2.22
N TRP A 61 5.12 -10.14 -2.83
CA TRP A 61 5.92 -9.91 -4.05
C TRP A 61 5.06 -9.54 -5.26
N GLU A 62 3.81 -10.00 -5.34
CA GLU A 62 2.89 -9.64 -6.43
C GLU A 62 2.50 -8.17 -6.32
N VAL A 63 2.24 -7.70 -5.11
CA VAL A 63 1.97 -6.29 -4.84
C VAL A 63 3.20 -5.44 -5.13
N LEU A 64 4.39 -5.88 -4.69
CA LEU A 64 5.64 -5.15 -4.92
C LEU A 64 5.92 -5.00 -6.42
N LYS A 65 5.84 -6.10 -7.16
CA LYS A 65 6.02 -6.11 -8.61
C LYS A 65 5.04 -5.15 -9.29
N GLU A 66 3.77 -5.19 -8.90
CA GLU A 66 2.75 -4.33 -9.48
C GLU A 66 3.03 -2.84 -9.23
N LEU A 67 3.44 -2.50 -8.00
CA LEU A 67 3.83 -1.14 -7.60
C LEU A 67 5.05 -0.65 -8.39
N GLU A 68 6.05 -1.51 -8.57
CA GLU A 68 7.27 -1.20 -9.31
C GLU A 68 7.01 -1.00 -10.81
N GLU A 69 6.16 -1.84 -11.41
CA GLU A 69 5.91 -1.81 -12.86
C GLU A 69 4.97 -0.68 -13.28
N ASN A 70 4.01 -0.29 -12.44
CA ASN A 70 2.88 0.55 -12.87
C ASN A 70 2.68 1.82 -12.06
N TYR A 71 3.32 1.95 -10.88
CA TYR A 71 3.05 3.04 -9.94
C TYR A 71 4.32 3.75 -9.46
N LEU A 72 5.45 3.54 -10.14
CA LEU A 72 6.67 4.31 -9.94
C LEU A 72 6.62 5.65 -10.67
N GLU A 73 6.86 6.72 -9.91
CA GLU A 73 7.12 8.09 -10.36
C GLU A 73 8.58 8.49 -10.12
#